data_AF-A0A6A7AKB2-F1
#
_entry.id   AF-A0A6A7AKB2-F1
#
_cell.length_a   1.000
_cell.length_b   1.000
_cell.length_c   1.000
_cell.angle_alpha   90.00
_cell.angle_beta   90.00
_cell.angle_gamma   90.00
#
_symmetry.space_group_name_H-M   'P 1'
#
loop_
_entity.id
_entity.type
_entity.pdbx_description
1 polymer ?
#
loop_
_entity_poly.entity_id
_entity_poly.type
_entity_poly.pdbx_seq_one_letter_code
_entity_poly.pdbx_strand_id
1 'polypeptide(L)'
;MKPGSLPMRLRPRPACQLCDYILQQPAARRPFVSASRLRTPSRLRTPSIRRQAARSHAALPQNIVRSITTTTRQLQELESADEGSLSLSDRIAALREKLAQVEAQIKAIYDSPKVEAENVILRALDELEHVARQAIAIRSRQPLPTKAPIRQSSAGAILSGLSGEEDVKGTQSKTKPKSFKLDALPSPSYISKLAEELIRHEKVFISPDVLGLYIHLQRLVARPKAIPEALYLYANKPVPQEGSSPPKFSHPSPKSAKQAVPVDLADEALTAAIEAKDLQLALAVVDHTYRTQAWRWRRYWTKLGLPSVFVGLTPLAIYMIAQELSVYSNFIDPWTFKMYAIAGISTYVLGTGTLGFVALTTWNDHHDRVVWRPGVPLLDRYMREDERAALDRIACAWGFKETWRRGDEEGDDWEGLRQWVLLRGMVLDKPDLMHAQPITLTRFATALQDLPIDAIYSKHAELRNNISHMESSNQQLEDFARENDDRECYEALLENRQVIARFEERIQALRKEVTEVRGLPWRPREDEVEKGGHVAAPAPVAAVNGGGANGVGAQEDQRNGIGASAQGEEEDGVFL
;
A
#
# COMPACT_ATOMS: atom_id res chain seq x y z
N MET A 1 -23.25 41.43 80.81
CA MET A 1 -22.20 41.71 79.81
C MET A 1 -21.27 40.51 79.75
N LYS A 2 -21.27 39.77 78.64
CA LYS A 2 -20.36 38.63 78.39
C LYS A 2 -19.58 38.95 77.10
N PRO A 3 -18.25 38.75 77.06
CA PRO A 3 -17.44 39.09 75.90
C PRO A 3 -17.65 38.06 74.77
N GLY A 4 -17.76 38.56 73.53
CA GLY A 4 -17.93 37.76 72.33
C GLY A 4 -16.67 36.97 71.97
N SER A 5 -16.86 35.71 71.61
CA SER A 5 -15.83 34.81 71.08
C SER A 5 -15.48 35.20 69.64
N LEU A 6 -14.21 35.54 69.38
CA LEU A 6 -13.64 35.58 68.03
C LEU A 6 -13.36 34.15 67.55
N PRO A 7 -13.61 33.81 66.27
CA PRO A 7 -13.26 32.49 65.74
C PRO A 7 -11.74 32.38 65.59
N MET A 8 -11.16 31.30 66.12
CA MET A 8 -9.75 30.93 65.91
C MET A 8 -9.52 30.73 64.40
N ARG A 9 -8.57 31.47 63.82
CA ARG A 9 -8.01 31.11 62.51
C ARG A 9 -7.34 29.74 62.64
N LEU A 10 -7.78 28.78 61.83
CA LEU A 10 -7.04 27.53 61.59
C LEU A 10 -5.61 27.89 61.15
N ARG A 11 -4.61 27.33 61.83
CA ARG A 11 -3.20 27.42 61.41
C ARG A 11 -3.10 26.86 59.98
N PRO A 12 -2.49 27.58 59.03
CA PRO A 12 -2.22 27.01 57.71
C PRO A 12 -1.27 25.82 57.90
N ARG A 13 -1.70 24.64 57.49
CA ARG A 13 -0.78 23.51 57.33
C ARG A 13 0.22 23.91 56.25
N PRO A 14 1.53 23.67 56.43
CA PRO A 14 2.48 24.03 55.40
C PRO A 14 2.26 23.11 54.19
N ALA A 15 1.70 23.65 53.12
CA ALA A 15 1.72 22.99 51.83
C ALA A 15 3.14 23.05 51.27
N CYS A 16 3.52 22.05 50.46
CA CYS A 16 4.77 22.11 49.70
C CYS A 16 4.77 23.37 48.80
N GLN A 17 5.90 24.09 48.69
CA GLN A 17 6.00 25.29 47.84
C GLN A 17 5.67 25.00 46.37
N LEU A 18 5.88 23.75 45.90
CA LEU A 18 5.43 23.30 44.58
C LEU A 18 3.90 23.25 44.48
N CYS A 19 3.20 22.79 45.52
CA CYS A 19 1.74 22.79 45.57
C CYS A 19 1.21 24.22 45.64
N ASP A 20 1.83 25.10 46.43
CA ASP A 20 1.49 26.52 46.47
C ASP A 20 1.77 27.21 45.12
N TYR A 21 2.87 26.87 44.44
CA TYR A 21 3.19 27.38 43.11
C TYR A 21 2.19 26.91 42.05
N ILE A 22 1.82 25.63 42.04
CA ILE A 22 0.80 25.08 41.12
C ILE A 22 -0.58 25.68 41.41
N LEU A 23 -0.93 25.93 42.68
CA LEU A 23 -2.18 26.57 43.07
C LEU A 23 -2.22 28.08 42.77
N GLN A 24 -1.05 28.74 42.76
CA GLN A 24 -0.89 30.15 42.36
C GLN A 24 -0.87 30.32 40.83
N GLN A 25 -0.63 29.26 40.06
CA GLN A 25 -0.89 29.30 38.63
C GLN A 25 -2.40 29.46 38.42
N PRO A 26 -2.86 30.53 37.73
CA PRO A 26 -4.28 30.68 37.45
C PRO A 26 -4.70 29.48 36.63
N ALA A 27 -5.64 28.68 37.14
CA ALA A 27 -6.29 27.64 36.36
C ALA A 27 -6.72 28.27 35.04
N ALA A 28 -6.04 27.93 33.94
CA ALA A 28 -6.45 28.33 32.62
C ALA A 28 -7.80 27.66 32.41
N ARG A 29 -8.88 28.40 32.71
CA ARG A 29 -10.23 28.06 32.34
C ARG A 29 -10.16 27.75 30.86
N ARG A 30 -10.23 26.47 30.48
CA ARG A 30 -10.57 26.08 29.12
C ARG A 30 -11.96 26.69 28.88
N PRO A 31 -12.11 27.69 28.01
CA PRO A 31 -13.44 28.06 27.61
C PRO A 31 -13.86 27.02 26.56
N PHE A 32 -14.86 26.22 26.88
CA PHE A 32 -15.72 25.65 25.84
C PHE A 32 -16.31 26.83 25.07
N VAL A 33 -15.78 27.10 23.87
CA VAL A 33 -16.39 27.99 22.89
C VAL A 33 -16.44 27.24 21.58
N SER A 34 -17.67 26.86 21.24
CA SER A 34 -18.10 26.53 19.89
C SER A 34 -17.66 27.63 18.91
N ALA A 35 -17.08 27.18 17.80
CA ALA A 35 -16.80 27.86 16.53
C ALA A 35 -17.13 29.38 16.42
N SER A 36 -16.13 30.21 16.04
CA SER A 36 -16.24 31.20 14.94
C SER A 36 -14.96 32.05 14.71
N ARG A 37 -14.39 31.89 13.51
CA ARG A 37 -13.72 32.85 12.60
C ARG A 37 -12.70 33.87 13.17
N LEU A 38 -11.42 33.52 13.02
CA LEU A 38 -10.29 34.46 13.01
C LEU A 38 -10.23 35.26 11.69
N ARG A 39 -10.13 36.59 11.80
CA ARG A 39 -9.61 37.51 10.76
C ARG A 39 -8.15 37.82 11.12
N THR A 40 -7.21 37.40 10.29
CA THR A 40 -5.81 37.86 10.27
C THR A 40 -5.55 38.68 9.00
N PRO A 41 -4.81 39.80 9.06
CA PRO A 41 -4.17 40.38 7.89
C PRO A 41 -2.85 39.65 7.56
N SER A 42 -2.51 39.70 6.29
CA SER A 42 -1.70 38.77 5.48
C SER A 42 -0.20 39.10 5.33
N ARG A 43 0.62 38.04 5.15
CA ARG A 43 1.75 37.82 4.17
C ARG A 43 2.46 36.49 4.59
N LEU A 44 2.73 35.43 3.83
CA LEU A 44 2.74 35.00 2.41
C LEU A 44 2.48 33.46 2.42
N ARG A 45 1.50 32.86 1.73
CA ARG A 45 1.35 32.41 0.32
C ARG A 45 1.83 30.96 0.02
N THR A 46 0.89 30.00 -0.05
CA THR A 46 0.76 28.83 -0.99
C THR A 46 -0.57 28.06 -0.73
N PRO A 47 -1.10 27.25 -1.68
CA PRO A 47 -2.49 27.38 -2.18
C PRO A 47 -3.52 26.39 -1.59
N SER A 48 -4.78 26.83 -1.54
CA SER A 48 -5.95 26.03 -1.14
C SER A 48 -6.84 25.66 -2.34
N ILE A 49 -7.16 24.37 -2.47
CA ILE A 49 -8.28 23.86 -3.28
C ILE A 49 -9.52 23.83 -2.38
N ARG A 50 -10.60 24.51 -2.78
CA ARG A 50 -11.90 24.51 -2.10
C ARG A 50 -12.92 23.76 -2.93
N ARG A 51 -13.53 22.71 -2.35
CA ARG A 51 -14.78 22.10 -2.82
C ARG A 51 -15.97 22.97 -2.40
N GLN A 52 -16.89 23.22 -3.33
CA GLN A 52 -18.18 23.89 -3.12
C GLN A 52 -19.29 22.84 -2.95
N ALA A 53 -20.36 23.17 -2.22
CA ALA A 53 -21.60 22.42 -2.20
C ALA A 53 -22.83 23.33 -2.45
N ALA A 54 -23.61 22.90 -3.43
CA ALA A 54 -25.04 23.07 -3.77
C ALA A 54 -25.89 24.22 -3.19
N ARG A 55 -26.62 24.92 -4.08
CA ARG A 55 -28.07 24.69 -4.29
C ARG A 55 -28.63 25.42 -5.54
N SER A 56 -29.70 24.84 -6.04
CA SER A 56 -30.43 25.00 -7.30
C SER A 56 -31.45 26.16 -7.33
N HIS A 57 -31.70 26.77 -8.49
CA HIS A 57 -32.90 26.58 -9.33
C HIS A 57 -33.05 27.64 -10.46
N ALA A 58 -33.36 27.11 -11.65
CA ALA A 58 -34.19 27.65 -12.74
C ALA A 58 -33.81 28.95 -13.50
N ALA A 59 -33.48 28.80 -14.80
CA ALA A 59 -34.33 29.25 -15.94
C ALA A 59 -33.58 29.10 -17.28
N LEU A 60 -34.25 28.50 -18.28
CA LEU A 60 -33.93 28.58 -19.72
C LEU A 60 -34.36 29.97 -20.25
N PRO A 61 -33.70 30.58 -21.26
CA PRO A 61 -33.90 30.16 -22.65
C PRO A 61 -32.69 30.29 -23.62
N GLN A 62 -33.00 29.88 -24.86
CA GLN A 62 -32.27 29.63 -26.11
C GLN A 62 -31.24 30.65 -26.66
N ASN A 63 -30.22 30.05 -27.30
CA ASN A 63 -29.49 30.40 -28.54
C ASN A 63 -29.50 31.84 -29.09
N ILE A 64 -28.30 32.46 -29.18
CA ILE A 64 -27.86 33.31 -30.32
C ILE A 64 -26.36 33.07 -30.61
N VAL A 65 -26.05 33.08 -31.91
CA VAL A 65 -24.81 32.74 -32.62
C VAL A 65 -23.77 33.88 -32.61
N ARG A 66 -22.48 33.51 -32.80
CA ARG A 66 -21.27 34.32 -33.20
C ARG A 66 -20.49 34.94 -32.02
N SER A 67 -19.15 35.04 -31.98
CA SER A 67 -18.00 34.60 -32.80
C SER A 67 -16.70 35.12 -32.13
N ILE A 68 -15.58 34.35 -32.17
CA ILE A 68 -14.15 34.78 -32.13
C ILE A 68 -13.66 35.33 -30.75
N THR A 69 -12.58 34.89 -30.08
CA THR A 69 -11.12 34.76 -30.41
C THR A 69 -10.49 34.03 -29.18
N THR A 70 -9.73 32.92 -29.21
CA THR A 70 -8.41 32.60 -29.82
C THR A 70 -7.28 33.60 -29.52
N THR A 71 -6.75 33.59 -28.29
CA THR A 71 -5.44 34.21 -28.00
C THR A 71 -4.49 33.33 -27.18
N THR A 72 -4.95 32.20 -26.65
CA THR A 72 -4.09 31.29 -25.86
C THR A 72 -3.62 30.06 -26.62
N ARG A 73 -4.23 29.73 -27.77
CA ARG A 73 -3.74 28.66 -28.66
C ARG A 73 -2.54 29.09 -29.53
N GLN A 74 -2.44 30.38 -29.83
CA GLN A 74 -1.40 30.91 -30.73
C GLN A 74 0.01 30.92 -30.13
N LEU A 75 0.18 31.04 -28.81
CA LEU A 75 1.52 30.99 -28.22
C LEU A 75 2.12 29.58 -28.20
N GLN A 76 1.29 28.53 -28.12
CA GLN A 76 1.75 27.14 -28.20
C GLN A 76 1.83 26.63 -29.65
N GLU A 77 1.07 27.23 -30.58
CA GLU A 77 1.25 27.04 -32.02
C GLU A 77 2.49 27.76 -32.55
N LEU A 78 2.96 28.87 -31.96
CA LEU A 78 4.14 29.60 -32.46
C LEU A 78 5.48 28.89 -32.20
N GLU A 79 5.62 28.11 -31.13
CA GLU A 79 6.83 27.27 -30.93
C GLU A 79 6.77 25.94 -31.71
N SER A 80 5.59 25.57 -32.22
CA SER A 80 5.39 24.33 -33.01
C SER A 80 5.18 24.57 -34.51
N ALA A 81 5.04 25.83 -34.95
CA ALA A 81 4.80 26.19 -36.35
C ALA A 81 6.07 26.28 -37.21
N ASP A 82 7.27 26.36 -36.62
CA ASP A 82 8.52 26.48 -37.40
C ASP A 82 9.09 25.11 -37.87
N GLU A 83 8.52 24.01 -37.40
CA GLU A 83 8.85 22.62 -37.79
C GLU A 83 7.96 22.08 -38.93
N GLY A 84 7.39 23.00 -39.71
CA GLY A 84 6.24 22.80 -40.57
C GLY A 84 6.50 22.43 -42.04
N SER A 85 7.65 21.87 -42.43
CA SER A 85 7.80 21.34 -43.81
C SER A 85 8.93 20.35 -44.04
N LEU A 86 9.45 19.66 -43.01
CA LEU A 86 10.43 18.60 -43.22
C LEU A 86 9.71 17.29 -43.60
N SER A 87 10.17 16.65 -44.67
CA SER A 87 9.60 15.36 -45.08
C SER A 87 9.84 14.34 -43.96
N LEU A 88 8.95 13.35 -43.81
CA LEU A 88 9.14 12.28 -42.82
C LEU A 88 10.51 11.60 -42.93
N SER A 89 11.05 11.54 -44.15
CA SER A 89 12.38 11.03 -44.45
C SER A 89 13.49 11.88 -43.82
N ASP A 90 13.36 13.20 -43.84
CA ASP A 90 14.34 14.13 -43.27
C ASP A 90 14.34 14.06 -41.74
N ARG A 91 13.15 13.92 -41.12
CA ARG A 91 13.02 13.70 -39.67
C ARG A 91 13.66 12.38 -39.22
N ILE A 92 13.49 11.32 -40.01
CA ILE A 92 14.14 10.02 -39.74
C ILE A 92 15.66 10.12 -39.90
N ALA A 93 16.16 10.85 -40.90
CA ALA A 93 17.57 11.08 -41.10
C ALA A 93 18.20 11.89 -39.95
N ALA A 94 17.55 12.98 -39.53
CA ALA A 94 17.98 13.80 -38.40
C ALA A 94 18.00 13.00 -37.08
N LEU A 95 17.02 12.10 -36.87
CA LEU A 95 17.02 11.22 -35.70
C LEU A 95 18.18 10.23 -35.68
N ARG A 96 18.55 9.68 -36.84
CA ARG A 96 19.70 8.79 -36.95
C ARG A 96 21.01 9.51 -36.69
N GLU A 97 21.11 10.74 -37.18
CA GLU A 97 22.28 11.59 -36.90
C GLU A 97 22.41 11.89 -35.41
N LYS A 98 21.30 12.27 -34.74
CA LYS A 98 21.28 12.45 -33.29
C LYS A 98 21.64 11.18 -32.53
N LEU A 99 21.13 10.02 -32.95
CA LEU A 99 21.49 8.75 -32.32
C LEU A 99 22.99 8.45 -32.52
N ALA A 100 23.53 8.68 -33.71
CA ALA A 100 24.96 8.52 -33.96
C ALA A 100 25.83 9.49 -33.12
N GLN A 101 25.35 10.72 -32.88
CA GLN A 101 26.00 11.68 -31.98
C GLN A 101 26.00 11.14 -30.54
N VAL A 102 24.88 10.62 -30.07
CA VAL A 102 24.76 10.00 -28.75
C VAL A 102 25.67 8.78 -28.61
N GLU A 103 25.72 7.90 -29.61
CA GLU A 103 26.66 6.77 -29.62
C GLU A 103 28.12 7.23 -29.56
N ALA A 104 28.46 8.32 -30.25
CA ALA A 104 29.79 8.90 -30.19
C ALA A 104 30.08 9.48 -28.79
N GLN A 105 29.11 10.12 -28.14
CA GLN A 105 29.24 10.57 -26.75
C GLN A 105 29.44 9.38 -25.79
N ILE A 106 28.68 8.30 -25.95
CA ILE A 106 28.82 7.08 -25.13
C ILE A 106 30.19 6.45 -25.32
N LYS A 107 30.66 6.32 -26.57
CA LYS A 107 32.01 5.82 -26.88
C LYS A 107 33.09 6.71 -26.29
N ALA A 108 32.92 8.03 -26.35
CA ALA A 108 33.85 8.98 -25.72
C ALA A 108 33.95 8.77 -24.19
N ILE A 109 32.83 8.46 -23.51
CA ILE A 109 32.84 8.11 -22.09
C ILE A 109 33.65 6.83 -21.84
N TYR A 110 33.51 5.81 -22.69
CA TYR A 110 34.26 4.56 -22.57
C TYR A 110 35.75 4.73 -22.81
N ASP A 111 36.12 5.48 -23.85
CA ASP A 111 37.51 5.69 -24.27
C ASP A 111 38.25 6.69 -23.38
N SER A 112 37.52 7.55 -22.66
CA SER A 112 38.13 8.52 -21.75
C SER A 112 38.96 7.85 -20.65
N PRO A 113 40.21 8.30 -20.41
CA PRO A 113 41.04 7.80 -19.31
C PRO A 113 40.63 8.37 -17.94
N LYS A 114 39.72 9.34 -17.93
CA LYS A 114 39.22 10.06 -16.77
C LYS A 114 37.78 9.63 -16.50
N VAL A 115 37.38 9.55 -15.24
CA VAL A 115 35.95 9.40 -14.88
C VAL A 115 35.24 10.72 -15.22
N GLU A 116 34.34 10.66 -16.20
CA GLU A 116 33.53 11.80 -16.63
C GLU A 116 32.55 12.25 -15.54
N ALA A 117 32.21 13.53 -15.55
CA ALA A 117 31.26 14.11 -14.60
C ALA A 117 29.84 13.59 -14.85
N GLU A 118 29.03 13.52 -13.79
CA GLU A 118 27.63 13.08 -13.83
C GLU A 118 26.81 13.77 -14.93
N ASN A 119 27.04 15.07 -15.14
CA ASN A 119 26.34 15.87 -16.14
C ASN A 119 26.48 15.34 -17.58
N VAL A 120 27.60 14.72 -17.94
CA VAL A 120 27.81 14.16 -19.28
C VAL A 120 26.95 12.91 -19.47
N ILE A 121 26.85 12.09 -18.43
CA ILE A 121 26.03 10.87 -18.41
C ILE A 121 24.54 11.24 -18.48
N LEU A 122 24.11 12.23 -17.69
CA LEU A 122 22.73 12.73 -17.70
C LEU A 122 22.35 13.26 -19.09
N ARG A 123 23.21 14.06 -19.73
CA ARG A 123 22.96 14.57 -21.10
C ARG A 123 22.82 13.45 -22.11
N ALA A 124 23.69 12.44 -22.08
CA ALA A 124 23.60 11.30 -22.98
C ALA A 124 22.29 10.52 -22.81
N LEU A 125 21.83 10.33 -21.57
CA LEU A 125 20.56 9.67 -21.27
C LEU A 125 19.35 10.53 -21.66
N ASP A 126 19.39 11.83 -21.40
CA ASP A 126 18.35 12.78 -21.84
C ASP A 126 18.24 12.80 -23.36
N GLU A 127 19.36 12.83 -24.08
CA GLU A 127 19.37 12.77 -25.55
C GLU A 127 18.80 11.44 -26.06
N LEU A 128 19.15 10.29 -25.44
CA LEU A 128 18.53 9.00 -25.76
C LEU A 128 17.02 9.03 -25.53
N GLU A 129 16.57 9.65 -24.44
CA GLU A 129 15.16 9.78 -24.12
C GLU A 129 14.42 10.66 -25.14
N HIS A 130 15.01 11.78 -25.55
CA HIS A 130 14.48 12.66 -26.59
C HIS A 130 14.37 11.90 -27.93
N VAL A 131 15.38 11.14 -28.30
CA VAL A 131 15.36 10.27 -29.49
C VAL A 131 14.24 9.23 -29.38
N ALA A 132 14.05 8.61 -28.22
CA ALA A 132 12.99 7.64 -27.98
C ALA A 132 11.60 8.26 -28.12
N ARG A 133 11.35 9.42 -27.47
CA ARG A 133 10.09 10.17 -27.58
C ARG A 133 9.77 10.54 -29.02
N GLN A 134 10.76 11.06 -29.75
CA GLN A 134 10.58 11.44 -31.16
C GLN A 134 10.32 10.21 -32.04
N ALA A 135 11.01 9.09 -31.80
CA ALA A 135 10.76 7.84 -32.52
C ALA A 135 9.36 7.29 -32.25
N ILE A 136 8.86 7.37 -31.00
CA ILE A 136 7.49 6.97 -30.64
C ILE A 136 6.46 7.94 -31.25
N ALA A 137 6.73 9.24 -31.26
CA ALA A 137 5.86 10.25 -31.89
C ALA A 137 5.71 10.00 -33.40
N ILE A 138 6.79 9.63 -34.10
CA ILE A 138 6.75 9.28 -35.53
C ILE A 138 6.00 7.96 -35.76
N ARG A 139 6.14 6.98 -34.86
CA ARG A 139 5.41 5.70 -34.94
C ARG A 139 3.92 5.85 -34.67
N SER A 140 3.56 6.58 -33.62
CA SER A 140 2.17 6.79 -33.19
C SER A 140 1.35 7.66 -34.14
N ARG A 141 2.01 8.52 -34.93
CA ARG A 141 1.37 9.37 -35.94
C ARG A 141 1.19 8.70 -37.31
N GLN A 142 1.30 7.37 -37.41
CA GLN A 142 1.00 6.64 -38.65
C GLN A 142 -0.47 6.21 -38.73
N PRO A 143 -1.15 6.45 -39.87
CA PRO A 143 -2.42 5.82 -40.18
C PRO A 143 -2.23 4.34 -40.59
N LEU A 144 -3.25 3.51 -40.30
CA LEU A 144 -3.32 2.08 -40.66
C LEU A 144 -2.95 1.84 -42.14
N PRO A 145 -2.40 0.66 -42.48
CA PRO A 145 -2.16 0.30 -43.88
C PRO A 145 -3.48 0.37 -44.65
N THR A 146 -3.60 1.36 -45.52
CA THR A 146 -4.64 1.38 -46.55
C THR A 146 -4.47 0.12 -47.37
N LYS A 147 -5.42 -0.81 -47.24
CA LYS A 147 -5.66 -1.84 -48.25
C LYS A 147 -5.66 -1.11 -49.59
N ALA A 148 -4.74 -1.49 -50.47
CA ALA A 148 -4.71 -0.96 -51.82
C ALA A 148 -6.13 -1.09 -52.41
N PRO A 149 -6.76 0.00 -52.90
CA PRO A 149 -7.98 -0.18 -53.64
C PRO A 149 -7.60 -0.93 -54.92
N ILE A 150 -8.02 -2.19 -55.01
CA ILE A 150 -8.17 -2.88 -56.29
C ILE A 150 -9.21 -2.06 -57.05
N ARG A 151 -8.76 -1.08 -57.82
CA ARG A 151 -9.56 -0.50 -58.89
C ARG A 151 -9.24 -1.27 -60.16
N GLN A 152 -10.18 -2.15 -60.44
CA GLN A 152 -10.44 -2.71 -61.74
C GLN A 152 -10.44 -1.62 -62.83
N SER A 153 -10.11 -2.09 -64.04
CA SER A 153 -10.52 -1.57 -65.35
C SER A 153 -9.47 -0.81 -66.17
N SER A 154 -9.08 -1.52 -67.22
CA SER A 154 -8.02 -1.36 -68.22
C SER A 154 -8.42 -0.46 -69.40
N ALA A 155 -8.77 0.80 -69.17
CA ALA A 155 -9.10 1.72 -70.27
C ALA A 155 -8.42 3.11 -70.19
N GLY A 156 -7.94 3.53 -69.02
CA GLY A 156 -7.28 4.84 -68.85
C GLY A 156 -5.79 4.89 -69.21
N ALA A 157 -5.11 3.73 -69.25
CA ALA A 157 -3.65 3.69 -69.49
C ALA A 157 -3.27 3.71 -70.98
N ILE A 158 -4.19 3.38 -71.89
CA ILE A 158 -3.91 3.31 -73.34
C ILE A 158 -4.00 4.70 -73.99
N LEU A 159 -4.83 5.60 -73.46
CA LEU A 159 -5.03 6.95 -74.01
C LEU A 159 -3.91 7.95 -73.64
N SER A 160 -3.04 7.61 -72.69
CA SER A 160 -1.90 8.46 -72.33
C SER A 160 -0.62 8.14 -73.14
N GLY A 161 -0.68 7.17 -74.06
CA GLY A 161 0.45 6.67 -74.84
C GLY A 161 0.50 7.09 -76.31
N LEU A 162 -0.38 7.98 -76.76
CA LEU A 162 -0.48 8.42 -78.16
C LEU A 162 -0.48 9.96 -78.26
N SER A 163 0.69 10.54 -78.02
CA SER A 163 1.09 11.85 -78.57
C SER A 163 2.61 11.80 -78.74
N GLY A 164 3.04 11.82 -80.00
CA GLY A 164 4.39 11.48 -80.45
C GLY A 164 5.48 12.49 -80.11
N GLU A 165 6.71 11.95 -80.18
CA GLU A 165 8.02 12.47 -80.64
C GLU A 165 8.33 13.97 -80.36
N GLU A 166 9.49 14.34 -79.81
CA GLU A 166 10.82 14.28 -80.42
C GLU A 166 11.91 14.65 -79.38
N ASP A 167 13.16 14.46 -79.79
CA ASP A 167 14.45 14.45 -79.09
C ASP A 167 14.73 15.42 -77.92
N VAL A 168 15.63 14.98 -77.01
CA VAL A 168 17.03 15.43 -76.89
C VAL A 168 17.69 14.84 -75.63
N LYS A 169 18.85 14.21 -75.81
CA LYS A 169 19.78 13.78 -74.76
C LYS A 169 20.22 14.99 -73.92
N GLY A 170 19.93 14.95 -72.62
CA GLY A 170 20.50 15.84 -71.61
C GLY A 170 20.92 15.06 -70.37
N THR A 171 22.21 14.84 -70.22
CA THR A 171 22.86 14.25 -69.05
C THR A 171 22.61 15.11 -67.81
N GLN A 172 21.72 14.69 -66.91
CA GLN A 172 21.77 15.09 -65.50
C GLN A 172 21.48 13.87 -64.62
N SER A 173 22.55 13.34 -64.03
CA SER A 173 22.49 12.47 -62.85
C SER A 173 21.77 13.23 -61.73
N LYS A 174 20.46 13.02 -61.59
CA LYS A 174 19.72 13.36 -60.37
C LYS A 174 19.72 12.13 -59.47
N THR A 175 20.62 12.12 -58.49
CA THR A 175 20.57 11.25 -57.32
C THR A 175 19.20 11.43 -56.66
N LYS A 176 18.31 10.45 -56.84
CA LYS A 176 17.04 10.39 -56.12
C LYS A 176 17.37 10.28 -54.62
N PRO A 177 16.83 11.14 -53.73
CA PRO A 177 17.01 10.95 -52.30
C PRO A 177 16.37 9.61 -51.93
N LYS A 178 17.13 8.76 -51.23
CA LYS A 178 16.63 7.48 -50.72
C LYS A 178 15.48 7.79 -49.77
N SER A 179 14.24 7.46 -50.14
CA SER A 179 13.10 7.55 -49.23
C SER A 179 13.30 6.53 -48.11
N PHE A 180 13.55 7.01 -46.90
CA PHE A 180 13.69 6.14 -45.74
C PHE A 180 12.30 5.57 -45.39
N LYS A 181 12.16 4.25 -45.52
CA LYS A 181 10.98 3.52 -45.02
C LYS A 181 11.01 3.49 -43.48
N LEU A 182 9.86 3.20 -42.87
CA LEU A 182 9.66 3.19 -41.43
C LEU A 182 10.56 2.20 -40.67
N ASP A 183 11.06 1.19 -41.35
CA ASP A 183 12.05 0.22 -40.84
C ASP A 183 13.42 0.85 -40.56
N ALA A 184 13.66 2.06 -41.05
CA ALA A 184 14.88 2.82 -40.78
C ALA A 184 14.88 3.50 -39.40
N LEU A 185 13.75 3.56 -38.70
CA LEU A 185 13.71 4.15 -37.36
C LEU A 185 14.47 3.31 -36.34
N PRO A 186 15.12 3.93 -35.34
CA PRO A 186 15.85 3.20 -34.32
C PRO A 186 14.92 2.30 -33.52
N SER A 187 15.23 1.00 -33.48
CA SER A 187 14.38 0.03 -32.78
C SER A 187 14.35 0.35 -31.28
N PRO A 188 13.19 0.23 -30.60
CA PRO A 188 13.13 0.46 -29.15
C PRO A 188 14.07 -0.49 -28.38
N SER A 189 14.35 -1.68 -28.94
CA SER A 189 15.28 -2.66 -28.37
C SER A 189 16.70 -2.18 -28.39
N TYR A 190 17.08 -1.47 -29.45
CA TYR A 190 18.43 -0.96 -29.58
C TYR A 190 18.69 0.14 -28.56
N ILE A 191 17.74 1.08 -28.40
CA ILE A 191 17.83 2.16 -27.39
C ILE A 191 17.91 1.58 -25.98
N SER A 192 17.06 0.60 -25.65
CA SER A 192 17.06 -0.07 -24.34
C SER A 192 18.40 -0.76 -24.05
N LYS A 193 18.97 -1.48 -25.04
CA LYS A 193 20.27 -2.14 -24.93
C LYS A 193 21.42 -1.15 -24.78
N LEU A 194 21.41 -0.05 -25.53
CA LEU A 194 22.43 1.00 -25.39
C LEU A 194 22.41 1.63 -23.98
N ALA A 195 21.21 1.89 -23.45
CA ALA A 195 21.07 2.39 -22.09
C ALA A 195 21.53 1.37 -21.03
N GLU A 196 21.24 0.09 -21.24
CA GLU A 196 21.69 -1.01 -20.38
C GLU A 196 23.22 -1.15 -20.39
N GLU A 197 23.84 -1.09 -21.57
CA GLU A 197 25.30 -1.15 -21.74
C GLU A 197 25.98 0.02 -21.04
N LEU A 198 25.40 1.23 -21.13
CA LEU A 198 25.90 2.42 -20.44
C LEU A 198 25.90 2.25 -18.92
N ILE A 199 24.81 1.74 -18.33
CA ILE A 199 24.71 1.56 -16.88
C ILE A 199 25.62 0.44 -16.38
N ARG A 200 25.84 -0.60 -17.19
CA ARG A 200 26.71 -1.73 -16.83
C ARG A 200 28.20 -1.34 -16.81
N HIS A 201 28.60 -0.32 -17.55
CA HIS A 201 30.00 0.07 -17.67
C HIS A 201 30.62 0.56 -16.35
N GLU A 202 31.80 0.06 -15.99
CA GLU A 202 32.45 0.29 -14.68
C GLU A 202 32.68 1.78 -14.36
N LYS A 203 33.07 2.59 -15.36
CA LYS A 203 33.37 4.02 -15.17
C LYS A 203 32.14 4.92 -14.97
N VAL A 204 30.93 4.40 -15.16
CA VAL A 204 29.70 5.19 -15.06
C VAL A 204 29.20 5.19 -13.62
N PHE A 205 29.13 6.36 -13.01
CA PHE A 205 28.50 6.54 -11.70
C PHE A 205 26.97 6.51 -11.84
N ILE A 206 26.29 5.69 -11.03
CA ILE A 206 24.83 5.63 -11.00
C ILE A 206 24.35 6.51 -9.84
N SER A 207 23.96 7.74 -10.16
CA SER A 207 23.29 8.63 -9.22
C SER A 207 21.77 8.34 -9.19
N PRO A 208 21.04 8.85 -8.18
CA PRO A 208 19.58 8.78 -8.16
C PRO A 208 18.93 9.37 -9.41
N ASP A 209 19.46 10.48 -9.92
CA ASP A 209 18.91 11.19 -11.08
C ASP A 209 19.15 10.40 -12.37
N VAL A 210 20.35 9.82 -12.53
CA VAL A 210 20.69 8.90 -13.62
C VAL A 210 19.75 7.68 -13.61
N LEU A 211 19.51 7.11 -12.44
CA LEU A 211 18.61 5.98 -12.26
C LEU A 211 17.16 6.35 -12.61
N GLY A 212 16.71 7.54 -12.22
CA GLY A 212 15.37 8.04 -12.54
C GLY A 212 15.14 8.22 -14.03
N LEU A 213 16.07 8.88 -14.73
CA LEU A 213 16.02 9.03 -16.20
C LEU A 213 16.03 7.67 -16.90
N TYR A 214 16.82 6.72 -16.41
CA TYR A 214 16.84 5.38 -16.97
C TYR A 214 15.51 4.63 -16.79
N ILE A 215 14.93 4.64 -15.59
CA ILE A 215 13.63 4.01 -15.33
C ILE A 215 12.56 4.63 -16.22
N HIS A 216 12.55 5.95 -16.34
CA HIS A 216 11.62 6.68 -17.21
C HIS A 216 11.82 6.33 -18.69
N LEU A 217 13.07 6.25 -19.17
CA LEU A 217 13.41 5.80 -20.51
C LEU A 217 12.90 4.37 -20.77
N GLN A 218 13.12 3.44 -19.85
CA GLN A 218 12.67 2.05 -20.01
C GLN A 218 11.14 1.92 -19.97
N ARG A 219 10.46 2.77 -19.19
CA ARG A 219 9.00 2.90 -19.18
C ARG A 219 8.50 3.43 -20.52
N LEU A 220 9.10 4.49 -21.07
CA LEU A 220 8.75 5.04 -22.38
C LEU A 220 8.95 4.03 -23.52
N VAL A 221 10.02 3.23 -23.46
CA VAL A 221 10.36 2.20 -24.44
C VAL A 221 9.50 0.92 -24.26
N ALA A 222 8.70 0.84 -23.20
CA ALA A 222 7.87 -0.31 -22.82
C ALA A 222 8.68 -1.63 -22.68
N ARG A 223 9.92 -1.54 -22.18
CA ARG A 223 10.77 -2.70 -21.88
C ARG A 223 11.36 -2.63 -20.47
N PRO A 224 10.58 -2.98 -19.43
CA PRO A 224 11.03 -2.84 -18.05
C PRO A 224 11.91 -4.01 -17.55
N LYS A 225 12.21 -5.03 -18.37
CA LYS A 225 12.98 -6.22 -17.95
C LYS A 225 14.37 -5.90 -17.39
N ALA A 226 14.98 -4.81 -17.84
CA ALA A 226 16.31 -4.38 -17.41
C ALA A 226 16.31 -3.47 -16.17
N ILE A 227 15.13 -3.16 -15.60
CA ILE A 227 15.02 -2.30 -14.41
C ILE A 227 15.57 -2.98 -13.14
N PRO A 228 15.25 -4.25 -12.81
CA PRO A 228 15.77 -4.90 -11.61
C PRO A 228 17.30 -4.99 -11.61
N GLU A 229 17.90 -5.23 -12.79
CA GLU A 229 19.35 -5.27 -12.93
C GLU A 229 19.96 -3.89 -12.62
N ALA A 230 19.39 -2.80 -13.14
CA ALA A 230 19.86 -1.45 -12.81
C ALA A 230 19.71 -1.12 -11.31
N LEU A 231 18.63 -1.56 -10.67
CA LEU A 231 18.42 -1.39 -9.22
C LEU A 231 19.45 -2.20 -8.40
N TYR A 232 19.76 -3.43 -8.84
CA TYR A 232 20.80 -4.25 -8.24
C TYR A 232 22.19 -3.63 -8.42
N LEU A 233 22.48 -3.08 -9.61
CA LEU A 233 23.74 -2.40 -9.90
C LEU A 233 23.88 -1.13 -9.07
N TYR A 234 22.82 -0.34 -8.91
CA TYR A 234 22.84 0.80 -8.00
C TYR A 234 23.33 0.36 -6.61
N ALA A 235 22.82 -0.75 -6.07
CA ALA A 235 23.19 -1.22 -4.74
C ALA A 235 24.63 -1.75 -4.59
N ASN A 236 25.18 -2.39 -5.63
CA ASN A 236 26.41 -3.20 -5.51
C ASN A 236 27.60 -2.70 -6.33
N LYS A 237 27.39 -1.76 -7.25
CA LYS A 237 28.42 -1.32 -8.18
C LYS A 237 29.51 -0.49 -7.46
N PRO A 238 30.79 -0.66 -7.81
CA PRO A 238 31.84 0.25 -7.36
C PRO A 238 31.58 1.67 -7.88
N VAL A 239 31.68 2.65 -6.99
CA VAL A 239 31.47 4.06 -7.31
C VAL A 239 32.80 4.67 -7.75
N PRO A 240 32.93 5.12 -9.01
CA PRO A 240 34.13 5.79 -9.48
C PRO A 240 34.25 7.20 -8.88
N GLN A 241 35.46 7.59 -8.47
CA GLN A 241 35.72 8.95 -7.99
C GLN A 241 35.87 9.91 -9.16
N GLU A 242 35.06 10.96 -9.17
CA GLU A 242 35.03 11.97 -10.22
C GLU A 242 36.42 12.54 -10.52
N GLY A 243 36.77 12.60 -11.80
CA GLY A 243 37.98 13.25 -12.27
C GLY A 243 39.31 12.62 -11.89
N SER A 244 39.31 11.43 -11.29
CA SER A 244 40.53 10.68 -11.01
C SER A 244 41.12 10.06 -12.29
N SER A 245 42.43 10.26 -12.51
CA SER A 245 43.22 9.61 -13.56
C SER A 245 44.48 9.02 -12.91
N PRO A 246 44.63 7.69 -12.78
CA PRO A 246 43.73 6.61 -13.23
C PRO A 246 42.39 6.55 -12.46
N PRO A 247 41.35 5.92 -13.02
CA PRO A 247 40.04 5.81 -12.37
C PRO A 247 40.17 5.07 -11.04
N LYS A 248 39.86 5.76 -9.95
CA LYS A 248 39.82 5.19 -8.61
C LYS A 248 38.39 4.81 -8.27
N PHE A 249 38.21 3.58 -7.82
CA PHE A 249 36.91 3.04 -7.44
C PHE A 249 36.79 2.95 -5.92
N SER A 250 35.64 3.35 -5.40
CA SER A 250 35.25 3.11 -4.02
C SER A 250 34.20 2.01 -4.01
N HIS A 251 34.33 1.03 -3.11
CA HIS A 251 33.34 -0.04 -2.95
C HIS A 251 32.36 0.36 -1.83
N PRO A 252 31.17 0.90 -2.15
CA PRO A 252 30.16 1.13 -1.14
C PRO A 252 29.67 -0.22 -0.59
N SER A 253 29.38 -0.26 0.70
CA SER A 253 28.73 -1.44 1.27
C SER A 253 27.25 -1.44 0.88
N PRO A 254 26.69 -2.57 0.37
CA PRO A 254 25.27 -2.66 -0.01
C PRO A 254 24.32 -2.57 1.18
N LYS A 255 24.87 -2.49 2.40
CA LYS A 255 24.15 -2.32 3.66
C LYS A 255 24.00 -0.86 4.09
N SER A 256 24.73 0.06 3.44
CA SER A 256 24.72 1.47 3.79
C SER A 256 23.38 2.14 3.46
N ALA A 257 22.85 2.96 4.37
CA ALA A 257 21.61 3.71 4.16
C ALA A 257 21.68 4.66 2.95
N LYS A 258 22.88 5.16 2.60
CA LYS A 258 23.09 6.04 1.45
C LYS A 258 22.81 5.34 0.11
N GLN A 259 22.93 4.03 0.10
CA GLN A 259 22.74 3.21 -1.10
C GLN A 259 21.30 2.72 -1.26
N ALA A 260 20.38 3.14 -0.39
CA ALA A 260 18.98 2.82 -0.55
C ALA A 260 18.40 3.60 -1.73
N VAL A 261 17.65 2.89 -2.59
CA VAL A 261 16.91 3.50 -3.70
C VAL A 261 15.92 4.53 -3.14
N PRO A 262 15.71 5.69 -3.76
CA PRO A 262 14.63 6.63 -3.41
C PRO A 262 13.24 5.99 -3.49
N VAL A 263 12.28 6.50 -2.69
CA VAL A 263 10.90 5.94 -2.66
C VAL A 263 10.22 6.17 -4.01
N ASP A 264 10.32 7.39 -4.54
CA ASP A 264 9.67 7.79 -5.78
C ASP A 264 10.11 6.92 -6.98
N LEU A 265 11.42 6.64 -7.06
CA LEU A 265 11.99 5.78 -8.11
C LEU A 265 11.57 4.31 -7.97
N ALA A 266 11.45 3.81 -6.73
CA ALA A 266 10.96 2.45 -6.48
C ALA A 266 9.47 2.32 -6.91
N ASP A 267 8.67 3.36 -6.66
CA ASP A 267 7.27 3.41 -7.05
C ASP A 267 7.08 3.55 -8.57
N GLU A 268 7.91 4.34 -9.24
CA GLU A 268 7.94 4.44 -10.70
C GLU A 268 8.36 3.12 -11.35
N ALA A 269 9.40 2.46 -10.82
CA ALA A 269 9.83 1.15 -11.28
C ALA A 269 8.75 0.08 -11.12
N LEU A 270 8.06 0.06 -9.97
CA LEU A 270 6.94 -0.84 -9.71
C LEU A 270 5.75 -0.55 -10.66
N THR A 271 5.46 0.72 -10.90
CA THR A 271 4.41 1.14 -11.84
C THR A 271 4.75 0.70 -13.27
N ALA A 272 6.00 0.84 -13.70
CA ALA A 272 6.45 0.37 -15.01
C ALA A 272 6.32 -1.16 -15.16
N ALA A 273 6.59 -1.93 -14.10
CA ALA A 273 6.40 -3.38 -14.10
C ALA A 273 4.91 -3.77 -14.16
N ILE A 274 4.04 -3.07 -13.41
CA ILE A 274 2.58 -3.24 -13.46
C ILE A 274 2.04 -2.92 -14.86
N GLU A 275 2.48 -1.84 -15.49
CA GLU A 275 2.08 -1.45 -16.85
C GLU A 275 2.46 -2.52 -17.89
N ALA A 276 3.61 -3.17 -17.72
CA ALA A 276 4.03 -4.29 -18.56
C ALA A 276 3.36 -5.63 -18.25
N LYS A 277 2.58 -5.71 -17.16
CA LYS A 277 1.85 -6.91 -16.72
C LYS A 277 2.75 -8.14 -16.50
N ASP A 278 3.99 -7.93 -16.05
CA ASP A 278 4.92 -9.00 -15.69
C ASP A 278 5.05 -9.08 -14.17
N LEU A 279 4.48 -10.13 -13.57
CA LEU A 279 4.44 -10.28 -12.11
C LEU A 279 5.82 -10.56 -11.54
N GLN A 280 6.59 -11.44 -12.20
CA GLN A 280 7.93 -11.82 -11.74
C GLN A 280 8.85 -10.59 -11.71
N LEU A 281 8.71 -9.72 -12.71
CA LEU A 281 9.42 -8.45 -12.75
C LEU A 281 9.05 -7.53 -11.58
N ALA A 282 7.75 -7.39 -11.28
CA ALA A 282 7.30 -6.56 -10.17
C ALA A 282 7.83 -7.09 -8.81
N LEU A 283 7.83 -8.41 -8.62
CA LEU A 283 8.40 -9.05 -7.42
C LEU A 283 9.91 -8.85 -7.33
N ALA A 284 10.64 -8.92 -8.45
CA ALA A 284 12.08 -8.63 -8.49
C ALA A 284 12.39 -7.16 -8.16
N VAL A 285 11.56 -6.21 -8.62
CA VAL A 285 11.69 -4.80 -8.23
C VAL A 285 11.54 -4.63 -6.72
N VAL A 286 10.55 -5.29 -6.10
CA VAL A 286 10.38 -5.27 -4.63
C VAL A 286 11.61 -5.85 -3.91
N ASP A 287 12.22 -6.90 -4.47
CA ASP A 287 13.42 -7.53 -3.92
C ASP A 287 14.64 -6.61 -3.93
N HIS A 288 14.84 -5.86 -5.01
CA HIS A 288 15.98 -4.96 -5.15
C HIS A 288 15.76 -3.55 -4.57
N THR A 289 14.53 -3.21 -4.13
CA THR A 289 14.20 -1.92 -3.52
C THR A 289 13.94 -2.07 -2.02
N TYR A 290 12.71 -2.41 -1.65
CA TYR A 290 12.18 -2.40 -0.28
C TYR A 290 12.82 -3.44 0.65
N ARG A 291 13.30 -4.57 0.11
CA ARG A 291 13.92 -5.64 0.92
C ARG A 291 15.40 -5.43 1.22
N THR A 292 16.05 -4.51 0.54
CA THR A 292 17.50 -4.32 0.70
C THR A 292 17.83 -3.93 2.14
N GLN A 293 19.00 -4.37 2.63
CA GLN A 293 19.46 -3.97 3.96
C GLN A 293 19.65 -2.45 4.04
N ALA A 294 20.11 -1.84 2.93
CA ALA A 294 20.18 -0.39 2.77
C ALA A 294 18.83 0.29 3.04
N TRP A 295 17.73 -0.23 2.50
CA TRP A 295 16.38 0.33 2.74
C TRP A 295 16.00 0.31 4.21
N ARG A 296 16.23 -0.83 4.89
CA ARG A 296 15.95 -0.96 6.33
C ARG A 296 16.74 0.05 7.15
N TRP A 297 18.03 0.22 6.84
CA TRP A 297 18.86 1.21 7.52
C TRP A 297 18.42 2.64 7.21
N ARG A 298 18.07 2.96 5.97
CA ARG A 298 17.50 4.28 5.62
C ARG A 298 16.22 4.55 6.38
N ARG A 299 15.31 3.57 6.46
CA ARG A 299 14.07 3.68 7.23
C ARG A 299 14.34 3.88 8.72
N TYR A 300 15.28 3.12 9.28
CA TYR A 300 15.70 3.29 10.67
C TYR A 300 16.17 4.74 10.92
N TRP A 301 17.10 5.25 10.12
CA TRP A 301 17.64 6.60 10.32
C TRP A 301 16.61 7.72 10.08
N THR A 302 15.74 7.58 9.08
CA THR A 302 14.76 8.62 8.72
C THR A 302 13.51 8.62 9.61
N LYS A 303 13.01 7.45 10.02
CA LYS A 303 11.75 7.32 10.75
C LYS A 303 11.93 7.02 12.24
N LEU A 304 12.93 6.22 12.61
CA LEU A 304 13.22 5.86 14.02
C LEU A 304 14.34 6.70 14.64
N GLY A 305 15.25 7.25 13.82
CA GLY A 305 16.42 7.98 14.31
C GLY A 305 16.05 9.15 15.23
N LEU A 306 15.08 9.98 14.84
CA LEU A 306 14.64 11.12 15.64
C LEU A 306 13.97 10.69 16.97
N PRO A 307 12.94 9.80 16.97
CA PRO A 307 12.40 9.25 18.22
C PRO A 307 13.45 8.60 19.12
N SER A 308 14.39 7.82 18.55
CA SER A 308 15.44 7.16 19.32
C SER A 308 16.37 8.16 20.01
N VAL A 309 16.69 9.28 19.38
CA VAL A 309 17.48 10.36 20.00
C VAL A 309 16.72 10.97 21.18
N PHE A 310 15.41 11.24 21.04
CA PHE A 310 14.60 11.75 22.15
C PHE A 310 14.56 10.78 23.33
N VAL A 311 14.32 9.50 23.08
CA VAL A 311 14.33 8.47 24.12
C VAL A 311 15.70 8.38 24.79
N GLY A 312 16.80 8.47 24.03
CA GLY A 312 18.16 8.47 24.58
C GLY A 312 18.49 9.68 25.47
N LEU A 313 17.96 10.86 25.14
CA LEU A 313 18.16 12.09 25.93
C LEU A 313 17.19 12.22 27.12
N THR A 314 16.13 11.41 27.14
CA THR A 314 15.07 11.47 28.16
C THR A 314 15.61 11.32 29.60
N PRO A 315 16.50 10.36 29.94
CA PRO A 315 17.02 10.23 31.31
C PRO A 315 17.77 11.45 31.80
N LEU A 316 18.53 12.12 30.90
CA LEU A 316 19.22 13.37 31.22
C LEU A 316 18.23 14.50 31.46
N ALA A 317 17.20 14.63 30.62
CA ALA A 317 16.15 15.63 30.81
C ALA A 317 15.40 15.41 32.13
N ILE A 318 15.05 14.17 32.46
CA ILE A 318 14.40 13.81 33.74
C ILE A 318 15.31 14.15 34.91
N TYR A 319 16.61 13.85 34.81
CA TYR A 319 17.57 14.16 35.86
C TYR A 319 17.67 15.68 36.13
N MET A 320 17.72 16.49 35.07
CA MET A 320 17.77 17.96 35.18
C MET A 320 16.48 18.52 35.78
N ILE A 321 15.32 18.03 35.32
CA ILE A 321 14.01 18.43 35.87
C ILE A 321 13.91 18.05 37.36
N ALA A 322 14.33 16.84 37.73
CA ALA A 322 14.31 16.39 39.11
C ALA A 322 15.27 17.17 40.00
N GLN A 323 16.41 17.63 39.46
CA GLN A 323 17.34 18.49 40.19
C GLN A 323 16.71 19.84 40.54
N GLU A 324 16.03 20.49 39.60
CA GLU A 324 15.28 21.73 39.86
C GLU A 324 14.15 21.50 40.87
N LEU A 325 13.38 20.43 40.71
CA LEU A 325 12.27 20.10 41.62
C LEU A 325 12.75 19.84 43.06
N SER A 326 13.96 19.30 43.25
CA SER A 326 14.52 18.99 44.57
C SER A 326 14.71 20.22 45.47
N VAL A 327 14.89 21.41 44.90
CA VAL A 327 15.09 22.65 45.65
C VAL A 327 13.80 23.13 46.31
N TYR A 328 12.63 22.75 45.79
CA TYR A 328 11.33 23.24 46.29
C TYR A 328 10.74 22.43 47.45
N SER A 329 11.32 21.26 47.77
CA SER A 329 10.84 20.38 48.82
C SER A 329 11.55 20.67 50.15
N ASN A 330 10.99 21.55 50.96
CA ASN A 330 11.53 21.85 52.31
C ASN A 330 11.19 20.78 53.37
N PHE A 331 10.47 19.71 53.01
CA PHE A 331 9.98 18.68 53.95
C PHE A 331 10.67 17.32 53.83
N ILE A 332 11.35 17.07 52.71
CA ILE A 332 12.00 15.81 52.38
C ILE A 332 13.43 16.16 51.96
N ASP A 333 14.42 15.34 52.35
CA ASP A 333 15.80 15.57 51.96
C ASP A 333 15.92 15.71 50.43
N PRO A 334 16.71 16.68 49.92
CA PRO A 334 16.79 16.96 48.48
C PRO A 334 17.14 15.72 47.64
N TRP A 335 17.97 14.83 48.17
CA TRP A 335 18.36 13.58 47.51
C TRP A 335 17.19 12.59 47.38
N THR A 336 16.46 12.32 48.48
CA THR A 336 15.32 11.38 48.44
C THR A 336 14.18 11.94 47.60
N PHE A 337 13.91 13.24 47.68
CA PHE A 337 12.92 13.89 46.82
C PHE A 337 13.31 13.80 45.34
N LYS A 338 14.58 14.04 45.00
CA LYS A 338 15.09 13.87 43.63
C LYS A 338 14.87 12.45 43.11
N MET A 339 15.18 11.43 43.93
CA MET A 339 14.96 10.03 43.53
C MET A 339 13.48 9.71 43.33
N TYR A 340 12.58 10.23 44.18
CA TYR A 340 11.13 10.10 43.99
C TYR A 340 10.64 10.83 42.74
N ALA A 341 11.15 12.02 42.44
CA ALA A 341 10.82 12.77 41.24
C ALA A 341 11.31 12.04 39.97
N ILE A 342 12.55 11.53 39.97
CA ILE A 342 13.08 10.70 38.88
C ILE A 342 12.19 9.48 38.68
N ALA A 343 11.87 8.74 39.74
CA ALA A 343 11.02 7.55 39.67
C ALA A 343 9.63 7.89 39.10
N GLY A 344 8.96 8.91 39.63
CA GLY A 344 7.62 9.31 39.19
C GLY A 344 7.57 9.78 37.73
N ILE A 345 8.48 10.67 37.34
CA ILE A 345 8.55 11.20 35.96
C ILE A 345 8.96 10.09 35.00
N SER A 346 9.95 9.26 35.37
CA SER A 346 10.38 8.14 34.54
C SER A 346 9.26 7.14 34.32
N THR A 347 8.49 6.79 35.34
CA THR A 347 7.35 5.87 35.19
C THR A 347 6.28 6.46 34.26
N TYR A 348 5.99 7.76 34.38
CA TYR A 348 5.03 8.43 33.48
C TYR A 348 5.52 8.44 32.02
N VAL A 349 6.76 8.83 31.79
CA VAL A 349 7.34 8.90 30.43
C VAL A 349 7.50 7.51 29.83
N LEU A 350 7.92 6.52 30.61
CA LEU A 350 8.01 5.14 30.15
C LEU A 350 6.63 4.57 29.82
N GLY A 351 5.64 4.76 30.70
CA GLY A 351 4.28 4.26 30.49
C GLY A 351 3.56 4.91 29.29
N THR A 352 3.68 6.24 29.14
CA THR A 352 3.11 6.93 27.97
C THR A 352 3.89 6.66 26.70
N GLY A 353 5.22 6.51 26.80
CA GLY A 353 6.09 6.16 25.68
C GLY A 353 5.83 4.77 25.12
N THR A 354 5.60 3.76 25.97
CA THR A 354 5.25 2.40 25.52
C THR A 354 3.88 2.37 24.83
N LEU A 355 2.88 3.06 25.38
CA LEU A 355 1.56 3.21 24.73
C LEU A 355 1.67 3.91 23.38
N GLY A 356 2.46 4.99 23.28
CA GLY A 356 2.73 5.69 22.03
C GLY A 356 3.47 4.82 21.01
N PHE A 357 4.43 4.00 21.46
CA PHE A 357 5.14 3.05 20.61
C PHE A 357 4.23 1.95 20.06
N VAL A 358 3.35 1.39 20.91
CA VAL A 358 2.32 0.44 20.45
C VAL A 358 1.44 1.14 19.43
N ALA A 359 0.90 2.32 19.73
CA ALA A 359 0.06 3.07 18.79
C ALA A 359 0.74 3.33 17.44
N LEU A 360 2.02 3.73 17.44
CA LEU A 360 2.80 3.96 16.22
C LEU A 360 3.02 2.67 15.41
N THR A 361 3.30 1.56 16.09
CA THR A 361 3.57 0.27 15.44
C THR A 361 2.31 -0.51 15.08
N THR A 362 1.15 -0.16 15.67
CA THR A 362 -0.17 -0.68 15.33
C THR A 362 -0.94 0.20 14.37
N TRP A 363 -0.48 1.42 14.09
CA TRP A 363 -1.11 2.31 13.11
C TRP A 363 -0.90 1.77 11.69
N ASN A 364 -2.01 1.53 10.97
CA ASN A 364 -2.06 0.50 9.94
C ASN A 364 -3.09 0.88 8.83
N ASP A 365 -2.77 1.89 8.02
CA ASP A 365 -3.76 2.51 7.09
C ASP A 365 -3.70 2.02 5.63
N HIS A 366 -2.79 1.12 5.25
CA HIS A 366 -2.55 0.78 3.84
C HIS A 366 -2.84 -0.69 3.47
N HIS A 367 -3.85 -1.33 4.07
CA HIS A 367 -4.10 -2.77 3.89
C HIS A 367 -5.42 -3.05 3.19
N ASP A 368 -5.44 -2.98 1.86
CA ASP A 368 -6.65 -3.33 1.12
C ASP A 368 -6.80 -4.84 0.92
N ARG A 369 -5.69 -5.56 0.72
CA ARG A 369 -5.68 -7.01 0.45
C ARG A 369 -4.63 -7.79 1.24
N VAL A 370 -3.44 -7.21 1.42
CA VAL A 370 -2.30 -7.87 2.07
C VAL A 370 -2.19 -7.46 3.54
N VAL A 371 -2.31 -8.45 4.42
CA VAL A 371 -2.31 -8.27 5.88
C VAL A 371 -1.19 -9.08 6.52
N TRP A 372 -0.71 -8.64 7.68
CA TRP A 372 0.27 -9.39 8.46
C TRP A 372 -0.31 -10.70 9.01
N ARG A 373 0.46 -11.79 8.96
CA ARG A 373 0.08 -13.03 9.63
C ARG A 373 0.04 -12.80 11.15
N PRO A 374 -0.94 -13.39 11.87
CA PRO A 374 -0.92 -13.40 13.33
C PRO A 374 0.42 -13.94 13.86
N GLY A 375 0.99 -13.27 14.87
CA GLY A 375 2.26 -13.66 15.48
C GLY A 375 3.52 -12.94 14.96
N VAL A 376 3.44 -12.15 13.89
CA VAL A 376 4.59 -11.32 13.46
C VAL A 376 4.85 -10.19 14.46
N PRO A 377 6.09 -9.94 14.92
CA PRO A 377 6.39 -8.92 15.92
C PRO A 377 6.17 -7.51 15.37
N LEU A 378 5.76 -6.57 16.24
CA LEU A 378 5.36 -5.21 15.86
C LEU A 378 6.47 -4.41 15.17
N LEU A 379 7.72 -4.55 15.63
CA LEU A 379 8.87 -3.90 15.00
C LEU A 379 9.09 -4.37 13.57
N ASP A 380 8.94 -5.67 13.30
CA ASP A 380 9.13 -6.21 11.95
C ASP A 380 8.01 -5.78 11.01
N ARG A 381 6.78 -5.61 11.52
CA ARG A 381 5.67 -5.04 10.74
C ARG A 381 6.00 -3.60 10.36
N TYR A 382 6.39 -2.80 11.34
CA TYR A 382 6.75 -1.41 11.11
C TYR A 382 7.92 -1.25 10.14
N MET A 383 8.97 -2.08 10.24
CA MET A 383 10.14 -1.97 9.35
C MET A 383 9.88 -2.44 7.92
N ARG A 384 8.95 -3.39 7.74
CA ARG A 384 8.60 -3.98 6.43
C ARG A 384 7.28 -3.45 5.86
N GLU A 385 6.78 -2.34 6.40
CA GLU A 385 5.51 -1.79 5.99
C GLU A 385 5.52 -1.32 4.53
N ASP A 386 6.65 -0.78 4.04
CA ASP A 386 6.78 -0.38 2.63
C ASP A 386 6.77 -1.61 1.69
N GLU A 387 7.40 -2.71 2.12
CA GLU A 387 7.39 -3.97 1.38
C GLU A 387 5.97 -4.50 1.25
N ARG A 388 5.21 -4.48 2.33
CA ARG A 388 3.81 -4.90 2.34
C ARG A 388 2.94 -3.97 1.48
N ALA A 389 3.11 -2.66 1.58
CA ALA A 389 2.37 -1.69 0.76
C ALA A 389 2.66 -1.88 -0.75
N ALA A 390 3.90 -2.18 -1.12
CA ALA A 390 4.26 -2.50 -2.50
C ALA A 390 3.56 -3.77 -3.00
N LEU A 391 3.47 -4.81 -2.15
CA LEU A 391 2.76 -6.04 -2.47
C LEU A 391 1.25 -5.88 -2.53
N ASP A 392 0.70 -5.02 -1.68
CA ASP A 392 -0.71 -4.66 -1.72
C ASP A 392 -1.06 -3.97 -3.03
N ARG A 393 -0.19 -3.06 -3.51
CA ARG A 393 -0.33 -2.43 -4.84
C ARG A 393 -0.26 -3.45 -5.97
N ILE A 394 0.66 -4.41 -5.90
CA ILE A 394 0.73 -5.52 -6.88
C ILE A 394 -0.56 -6.34 -6.83
N ALA A 395 -1.00 -6.76 -5.65
CA ALA A 395 -2.24 -7.51 -5.48
C ALA A 395 -3.46 -6.75 -6.03
N CYS A 396 -3.55 -5.44 -5.81
CA CYS A 396 -4.62 -4.60 -6.34
C CYS A 396 -4.57 -4.41 -7.86
N ALA A 397 -3.37 -4.47 -8.46
CA ALA A 397 -3.19 -4.33 -9.90
C ALA A 397 -3.47 -5.63 -10.67
N TRP A 398 -3.12 -6.78 -10.08
CA TRP A 398 -3.28 -8.10 -10.72
C TRP A 398 -4.66 -8.72 -10.51
N GLY A 399 -5.23 -8.57 -9.32
CA GLY A 399 -6.55 -9.14 -9.05
C GLY A 399 -7.70 -8.18 -9.31
N PHE A 400 -8.91 -8.62 -8.98
CA PHE A 400 -10.12 -7.86 -9.18
C PHE A 400 -10.17 -6.63 -8.26
N LYS A 401 -10.41 -5.48 -8.87
CA LYS A 401 -10.64 -4.22 -8.13
C LYS A 401 -11.91 -4.28 -7.30
N GLU A 402 -12.92 -4.98 -7.83
CA GLU A 402 -14.23 -5.19 -7.22
C GLU A 402 -14.12 -6.09 -5.99
N THR A 403 -14.51 -5.56 -4.84
CA THR A 403 -14.39 -6.25 -3.54
C THR A 403 -15.16 -7.56 -3.46
N TRP A 404 -16.31 -7.67 -4.14
CA TRP A 404 -17.15 -8.87 -4.14
C TRP A 404 -16.57 -10.01 -4.99
N ARG A 405 -15.73 -9.73 -5.98
CA ARG A 405 -15.09 -10.76 -6.83
C ARG A 405 -13.76 -11.26 -6.26
N ARG A 406 -13.26 -10.61 -5.21
CA ARG A 406 -12.04 -11.06 -4.54
C ARG A 406 -12.27 -12.45 -3.97
N GLY A 407 -11.33 -13.35 -4.21
CA GLY A 407 -11.43 -14.76 -3.83
C GLY A 407 -11.75 -15.71 -4.99
N ASP A 408 -12.34 -15.21 -6.08
CA ASP A 408 -12.58 -15.99 -7.32
C ASP A 408 -11.39 -15.88 -8.31
N GLU A 409 -10.23 -15.46 -7.83
CA GLU A 409 -9.02 -15.26 -8.64
C GLU A 409 -8.24 -16.57 -8.73
N GLU A 410 -8.16 -17.09 -9.94
CA GLU A 410 -7.45 -18.31 -10.30
C GLU A 410 -6.34 -17.99 -11.30
N GLY A 411 -5.22 -18.71 -11.19
CA GLY A 411 -4.10 -18.61 -12.13
C GLY A 411 -2.75 -18.79 -11.45
N ASP A 412 -1.79 -19.33 -12.19
CA ASP A 412 -0.43 -19.65 -11.71
C ASP A 412 0.27 -18.42 -11.12
N ASP A 413 0.12 -17.26 -11.77
CA ASP A 413 0.68 -15.99 -11.29
C ASP A 413 0.04 -15.54 -9.97
N TRP A 414 -1.27 -15.71 -9.83
CA TRP A 414 -2.01 -15.31 -8.64
C TRP A 414 -1.69 -16.23 -7.44
N GLU A 415 -1.63 -17.54 -7.69
CA GLU A 415 -1.20 -18.52 -6.69
C GLU A 415 0.28 -18.31 -6.31
N GLY A 416 1.13 -18.02 -7.29
CA GLY A 416 2.52 -17.66 -7.07
C GLY A 416 2.66 -16.44 -6.16
N LEU A 417 1.88 -15.38 -6.40
CA LEU A 417 1.83 -14.21 -5.53
C LEU A 417 1.37 -14.58 -4.12
N ARG A 418 0.30 -15.36 -3.98
CA ARG A 418 -0.22 -15.79 -2.67
C ARG A 418 0.82 -16.57 -1.87
N GLN A 419 1.50 -17.53 -2.51
CA GLN A 419 2.57 -18.31 -1.89
C GLN A 419 3.75 -17.42 -1.50
N TRP A 420 4.15 -16.50 -2.38
CA TRP A 420 5.28 -15.60 -2.13
C TRP A 420 5.01 -14.63 -0.98
N VAL A 421 3.79 -14.09 -0.89
CA VAL A 421 3.32 -13.25 0.24
C VAL A 421 3.30 -14.08 1.53
N LEU A 422 2.82 -15.33 1.46
CA LEU A 422 2.79 -16.25 2.61
C LEU A 422 4.17 -16.57 3.16
N LEU A 423 5.15 -16.83 2.29
CA LEU A 423 6.55 -17.08 2.67
C LEU A 423 7.17 -15.90 3.43
N ARG A 424 6.59 -14.70 3.35
CA ARG A 424 7.07 -13.49 4.01
C ARG A 424 6.32 -13.14 5.30
N GLY A 425 5.47 -14.03 5.78
CA GLY A 425 4.67 -13.82 6.99
C GLY A 425 3.54 -12.81 6.78
N MET A 426 3.09 -12.65 5.55
CA MET A 426 1.90 -11.89 5.19
C MET A 426 0.84 -12.85 4.66
N VAL A 427 -0.42 -12.42 4.62
CA VAL A 427 -1.56 -13.17 4.12
C VAL A 427 -2.24 -12.28 3.09
N LEU A 428 -2.35 -12.79 1.87
CA LEU A 428 -3.13 -12.18 0.81
C LEU A 428 -4.59 -12.63 0.96
N ASP A 429 -5.51 -11.68 0.91
CA ASP A 429 -6.96 -11.90 1.00
C ASP A 429 -7.33 -12.74 2.23
N LYS A 430 -7.08 -12.20 3.42
CA LYS A 430 -7.48 -12.85 4.67
C LYS A 430 -9.00 -13.05 4.65
N PRO A 431 -9.52 -14.27 4.87
CA PRO A 431 -10.96 -14.56 4.75
C PRO A 431 -11.82 -13.69 5.67
N ASP A 432 -11.32 -13.37 6.87
CA ASP A 432 -12.00 -12.51 7.84
C ASP A 432 -12.25 -11.07 7.33
N LEU A 433 -11.49 -10.62 6.34
CA LEU A 433 -11.54 -9.25 5.80
C LEU A 433 -12.20 -9.19 4.42
N MET A 434 -12.50 -10.34 3.82
CA MET A 434 -13.25 -10.38 2.57
C MET A 434 -14.74 -10.21 2.87
N HIS A 435 -15.46 -9.49 2.00
CA HIS A 435 -16.91 -9.47 2.06
C HIS A 435 -17.41 -10.89 1.78
N ALA A 436 -17.97 -11.55 2.78
CA ALA A 436 -18.52 -12.88 2.62
C ALA A 436 -19.69 -12.81 1.64
N GLN A 437 -19.49 -13.31 0.41
CA GLN A 437 -20.64 -13.60 -0.44
C GLN A 437 -21.48 -14.69 0.25
N PRO A 438 -22.81 -14.55 0.29
CA PRO A 438 -23.66 -15.63 0.77
C PRO A 438 -23.43 -16.87 -0.13
N ILE A 439 -22.95 -17.95 0.47
CA ILE A 439 -22.69 -19.22 -0.22
C ILE A 439 -23.95 -19.63 -0.97
N THR A 440 -23.85 -19.80 -2.29
CA THR A 440 -24.96 -20.26 -3.12
C THR A 440 -25.37 -21.66 -2.72
N LEU A 441 -26.66 -21.97 -2.82
CA LEU A 441 -27.18 -23.28 -2.40
C LEU A 441 -26.51 -24.43 -3.16
N THR A 442 -26.18 -24.24 -4.43
CA THR A 442 -25.46 -25.23 -5.25
C THR A 442 -24.07 -25.53 -4.70
N ARG A 443 -23.28 -24.49 -4.39
CA ARG A 443 -21.92 -24.66 -3.84
C ARG A 443 -21.96 -25.26 -2.42
N PHE A 444 -22.98 -24.90 -1.65
CA PHE A 444 -23.24 -25.52 -0.35
C PHE A 444 -23.52 -27.01 -0.51
N ALA A 445 -24.45 -27.40 -1.38
CA ALA A 445 -24.81 -28.80 -1.63
C ALA A 445 -23.64 -29.66 -2.13
N THR A 446 -22.80 -29.13 -3.03
CA THR A 446 -21.59 -29.84 -3.48
C THR A 446 -20.61 -30.08 -2.35
N ALA A 447 -20.44 -29.11 -1.45
CA ALA A 447 -19.52 -29.25 -0.31
C ALA A 447 -20.00 -30.30 0.70
N LEU A 448 -21.31 -30.55 0.81
CA LEU A 448 -21.85 -31.54 1.74
C LEU A 448 -21.40 -32.96 1.44
N GLN A 449 -21.07 -33.28 0.19
CA GLN A 449 -20.67 -34.62 -0.24
C GLN A 449 -19.39 -35.09 0.47
N ASP A 450 -18.45 -34.18 0.73
CA ASP A 450 -17.14 -34.48 1.31
C ASP A 450 -17.13 -34.48 2.86
N LEU A 451 -18.23 -34.06 3.52
CA LEU A 451 -18.27 -33.89 4.97
C LEU A 451 -18.65 -35.17 5.72
N PRO A 452 -18.09 -35.44 6.93
CA PRO A 452 -18.57 -36.51 7.80
C PRO A 452 -19.96 -36.19 8.36
N ILE A 453 -20.72 -37.24 8.71
CA ILE A 453 -22.12 -37.14 9.17
C ILE A 453 -22.24 -36.27 10.43
N ASP A 454 -21.29 -36.37 11.36
CA ASP A 454 -21.28 -35.57 12.59
C ASP A 454 -21.16 -34.07 12.30
N ALA A 455 -20.40 -33.70 11.27
CA ALA A 455 -20.28 -32.31 10.84
C ALA A 455 -21.58 -31.79 10.20
N ILE A 456 -22.33 -32.65 9.50
CA ILE A 456 -23.65 -32.32 8.93
C ILE A 456 -24.66 -32.04 10.05
N TYR A 457 -24.72 -32.90 11.08
CA TYR A 457 -25.62 -32.67 12.22
C TYR A 457 -25.20 -31.46 13.06
N SER A 458 -23.91 -31.24 13.25
CA SER A 458 -23.39 -30.03 13.90
C SER A 458 -23.79 -28.76 13.13
N LYS A 459 -23.69 -28.77 11.80
CA LYS A 459 -24.12 -27.65 10.96
C LYS A 459 -25.64 -27.47 10.94
N HIS A 460 -26.42 -28.53 11.02
CA HIS A 460 -27.87 -28.42 11.21
C HIS A 460 -28.23 -27.70 12.51
N ALA A 461 -27.61 -28.08 13.62
CA ALA A 461 -27.83 -27.43 14.92
C ALA A 461 -27.42 -25.95 14.89
N GLU A 462 -26.27 -25.63 14.29
CA GLU A 462 -25.81 -24.24 14.10
C GLU A 462 -26.83 -23.41 13.30
N LEU A 463 -27.31 -23.92 12.16
CA LEU A 463 -28.31 -23.21 11.34
C LEU A 463 -29.64 -23.02 12.09
N ARG A 464 -30.07 -24.01 12.87
CA ARG A 464 -31.30 -23.92 13.68
C ARG A 464 -31.18 -22.88 14.79
N ASN A 465 -30.03 -22.82 15.46
CA ASN A 465 -29.74 -21.81 16.46
C ASN A 465 -29.72 -20.40 15.85
N ASN A 466 -29.12 -20.26 14.66
CA ASN A 466 -29.11 -18.99 13.93
C ASN A 466 -30.52 -18.55 13.51
N ILE A 467 -31.37 -19.46 13.03
CA ILE A 467 -32.78 -19.15 12.73
C ILE A 467 -33.50 -18.69 13.99
N SER A 468 -33.36 -19.42 15.10
CA SER A 468 -34.02 -19.09 16.37
C SER A 468 -33.61 -17.70 16.89
N HIS A 469 -32.32 -17.36 16.78
CA HIS A 469 -31.83 -16.03 17.14
C HIS A 469 -32.36 -14.93 16.21
N MET A 470 -32.45 -15.19 14.91
CA MET A 470 -33.01 -14.25 13.94
C MET A 470 -34.51 -14.05 14.10
N GLU A 471 -35.27 -15.09 14.44
CA GLU A 471 -36.69 -14.99 14.76
C GLU A 471 -36.93 -14.15 16.02
N SER A 472 -36.14 -14.39 17.09
CA SER A 472 -36.17 -13.57 18.30
C SER A 472 -35.81 -12.10 18.01
N SER A 473 -34.77 -11.85 17.20
CA SER A 473 -34.40 -10.50 16.78
C SER A 473 -35.49 -9.84 15.93
N ASN A 474 -36.16 -10.59 15.05
CA ASN A 474 -37.25 -10.07 14.23
C ASN A 474 -38.46 -9.73 15.09
N GLN A 475 -38.77 -10.53 16.10
CA GLN A 475 -39.85 -10.23 17.04
C GLN A 475 -39.58 -8.91 17.78
N GLN A 476 -38.35 -8.71 18.27
CA GLN A 476 -37.95 -7.46 18.90
C GLN A 476 -38.02 -6.27 17.93
N LEU A 477 -37.49 -6.42 16.71
CA LEU A 477 -37.53 -5.38 15.68
C LEU A 477 -38.96 -5.04 15.23
N GLU A 478 -39.87 -6.02 15.20
CA GLU A 478 -41.29 -5.79 14.89
C GLU A 478 -41.99 -4.96 15.96
N ASP A 479 -41.64 -5.16 17.23
CA ASP A 479 -42.17 -4.36 18.34
C ASP A 479 -41.64 -2.92 18.26
N PHE A 480 -40.34 -2.73 18.02
CA PHE A 480 -39.73 -1.40 17.83
C PHE A 480 -40.24 -0.67 16.59
N ALA A 481 -40.43 -1.38 15.47
CA ALA A 481 -40.94 -0.79 14.23
C ALA A 481 -42.39 -0.31 14.37
N ARG A 482 -43.23 -1.05 15.13
CA ARG A 482 -44.60 -0.65 15.42
C ARG A 482 -44.68 0.58 16.34
N GLU A 483 -43.74 0.71 17.27
CA GLU A 483 -43.72 1.83 18.20
C GLU A 483 -43.18 3.13 17.57
N ASN A 484 -42.19 3.05 16.68
CA ASN A 484 -41.48 4.23 16.15
C ASN A 484 -41.78 4.56 14.67
N ASP A 485 -42.53 3.72 13.94
CA ASP A 485 -42.85 3.86 12.51
C ASP A 485 -41.58 4.05 11.63
N ASP A 486 -40.52 3.34 12.00
CA ASP A 486 -39.20 3.46 11.38
C ASP A 486 -39.08 2.58 10.13
N ARG A 487 -38.92 3.24 8.97
CA ARG A 487 -38.78 2.58 7.67
C ARG A 487 -37.55 1.67 7.58
N GLU A 488 -36.42 2.07 8.17
CA GLU A 488 -35.18 1.28 8.16
C GLU A 488 -35.35 -0.05 8.91
N CYS A 489 -36.12 -0.06 10.00
CA CYS A 489 -36.45 -1.28 10.74
C CYS A 489 -37.32 -2.23 9.92
N TYR A 490 -38.27 -1.70 9.14
CA TYR A 490 -39.09 -2.52 8.25
C TYR A 490 -38.27 -3.14 7.11
N GLU A 491 -37.35 -2.38 6.51
CA GLU A 491 -36.43 -2.88 5.48
C GLU A 491 -35.52 -3.99 6.06
N ALA A 492 -34.97 -3.80 7.26
CA ALA A 492 -34.17 -4.82 7.96
C ALA A 492 -34.96 -6.10 8.28
N LEU A 493 -36.23 -5.99 8.67
CA LEU A 493 -37.11 -7.15 8.90
C LEU A 493 -37.31 -7.98 7.63
N LEU A 494 -37.52 -7.33 6.48
CA LEU A 494 -37.66 -8.00 5.21
C LEU A 494 -36.36 -8.71 4.78
N GLU A 495 -35.21 -8.08 5.01
CA GLU A 495 -33.90 -8.70 4.75
C GLU A 495 -33.67 -9.92 5.64
N ASN A 496 -33.93 -9.82 6.95
CA ASN A 496 -33.79 -10.94 7.88
C ASN A 496 -34.70 -12.12 7.49
N ARG A 497 -35.94 -11.86 7.05
CA ARG A 497 -36.85 -12.91 6.55
C ARG A 497 -36.27 -13.62 5.32
N GLN A 498 -35.63 -12.90 4.41
CA GLN A 498 -34.94 -13.52 3.26
C GLN A 498 -33.74 -14.36 3.69
N VAL A 499 -33.02 -13.95 4.73
CA VAL A 499 -31.90 -14.72 5.30
C VAL A 499 -32.41 -16.01 5.97
N ILE A 500 -33.51 -15.95 6.71
CA ILE A 500 -34.17 -17.13 7.32
C ILE A 500 -34.56 -18.13 6.23
N ALA A 501 -35.24 -17.67 5.16
CA ALA A 501 -35.61 -18.55 4.04
C ALA A 501 -34.38 -19.26 3.43
N ARG A 502 -33.27 -18.54 3.23
CA ARG A 502 -32.01 -19.15 2.75
C ARG A 502 -31.42 -20.17 3.75
N PHE A 503 -31.55 -19.97 5.05
CA PHE A 503 -31.13 -20.96 6.04
C PHE A 503 -32.03 -22.20 6.04
N GLU A 504 -33.34 -22.04 5.89
CA GLU A 504 -34.27 -23.15 5.75
C GLU A 504 -33.98 -23.99 4.50
N GLU A 505 -33.71 -23.34 3.35
CA GLU A 505 -33.29 -24.01 2.12
C GLU A 505 -32.00 -24.83 2.33
N ARG A 506 -31.03 -24.31 3.10
CA ARG A 506 -29.80 -25.05 3.45
C ARG A 506 -30.08 -26.22 4.39
N ILE A 507 -30.99 -26.08 5.36
CA ILE A 507 -31.44 -27.20 6.21
C ILE A 507 -32.08 -28.30 5.36
N GLN A 508 -32.88 -27.94 4.36
CA GLN A 508 -33.45 -28.92 3.43
C GLN A 508 -32.36 -29.63 2.62
N ALA A 509 -31.33 -28.92 2.17
CA ALA A 509 -30.19 -29.54 1.49
C ALA A 509 -29.43 -30.54 2.41
N LEU A 510 -29.21 -30.21 3.68
CA LEU A 510 -28.60 -31.12 4.66
C LEU A 510 -29.45 -32.38 4.87
N ARG A 511 -30.79 -32.22 4.95
CA ARG A 511 -31.72 -33.35 5.09
C ARG A 511 -31.65 -34.28 3.89
N LYS A 512 -31.72 -33.73 2.67
CA LYS A 512 -31.64 -34.49 1.42
C LYS A 512 -30.32 -35.26 1.30
N GLU A 513 -29.19 -34.64 1.66
CA GLU A 513 -27.90 -35.32 1.66
C GLU A 513 -27.88 -36.56 2.58
N VAL A 514 -28.44 -36.45 3.78
CA VAL A 514 -28.47 -37.57 4.74
C VAL A 514 -29.47 -38.66 4.31
N THR A 515 -30.66 -38.27 3.88
CA THR A 515 -31.75 -39.23 3.60
C THR A 515 -31.70 -39.83 2.20
N GLU A 516 -31.39 -39.02 1.18
CA GLU A 516 -31.44 -39.43 -0.22
C GLU A 516 -30.08 -39.93 -0.72
N VAL A 517 -28.98 -39.24 -0.38
CA VAL A 517 -27.64 -39.60 -0.87
C VAL A 517 -26.99 -40.67 0.00
N ARG A 518 -27.01 -40.48 1.33
CA ARG A 518 -26.38 -41.41 2.29
C ARG A 518 -27.31 -42.53 2.76
N GLY A 519 -28.61 -42.44 2.47
CA GLY A 519 -29.61 -43.46 2.82
C GLY A 519 -29.80 -43.69 4.32
N LEU A 520 -29.42 -42.71 5.15
CA LEU A 520 -29.50 -42.82 6.60
C LEU A 520 -30.78 -42.16 7.13
N PRO A 521 -31.37 -42.69 8.22
CA PRO A 521 -32.49 -42.04 8.87
C PRO A 521 -32.04 -40.68 9.43
N TRP A 522 -32.80 -39.64 9.13
CA TRP A 522 -32.58 -38.31 9.71
C TRP A 522 -32.84 -38.35 11.22
N ARG A 523 -31.76 -38.32 12.02
CA ARG A 523 -31.81 -38.26 13.48
C ARG A 523 -30.83 -37.22 14.01
N PRO A 524 -31.19 -35.93 13.98
CA PRO A 524 -30.45 -34.92 14.69
C PRO A 524 -30.41 -35.28 16.17
N ARG A 525 -29.26 -35.09 16.81
CA ARG A 525 -29.06 -35.36 18.25
C ARG A 525 -29.97 -34.54 19.19
N GLU A 526 -30.69 -33.56 18.64
CA GLU A 526 -31.65 -32.71 19.37
C GLU A 526 -32.98 -33.42 19.69
N ASP A 527 -33.33 -34.50 18.98
CA ASP A 527 -34.64 -35.16 19.13
C ASP A 527 -34.65 -36.27 20.22
N GLU A 528 -33.53 -36.50 20.92
CA GLU A 528 -33.43 -37.47 22.03
C GLU A 528 -33.60 -36.86 23.42
N VAL A 529 -34.04 -35.60 23.53
CA VAL A 529 -34.38 -34.98 24.82
C VAL A 529 -35.89 -34.87 24.98
N GLU A 530 -36.62 -35.97 24.89
CA GLU A 530 -37.94 -36.13 25.51
C GLU A 530 -38.46 -37.57 25.38
N LYS A 531 -38.02 -38.46 26.29
CA LYS A 531 -38.79 -39.61 26.83
C LYS A 531 -37.93 -40.38 27.83
N GLY A 532 -37.95 -39.93 29.09
CA GLY A 532 -37.36 -40.63 30.22
C GLY A 532 -37.25 -39.72 31.42
N GLY A 533 -38.17 -39.87 32.38
CA GLY A 533 -38.32 -38.98 33.52
C GLY A 533 -37.13 -38.99 34.50
N HIS A 534 -36.98 -37.83 35.17
CA HIS A 534 -36.35 -37.60 36.47
C HIS A 534 -35.02 -38.33 36.76
N VAL A 535 -33.92 -37.58 36.79
CA VAL A 535 -33.08 -37.34 37.99
C VAL A 535 -31.85 -36.50 37.59
N ALA A 536 -31.58 -35.48 38.43
CA ALA A 536 -30.33 -34.73 38.63
C ALA A 536 -29.77 -33.88 37.47
N ALA A 537 -29.68 -32.59 37.76
CA ALA A 537 -28.91 -31.59 37.02
C ALA A 537 -27.43 -32.02 36.86
N PRO A 538 -26.80 -31.79 35.70
CA PRO A 538 -25.36 -31.75 35.61
C PRO A 538 -24.85 -30.31 35.85
N ALA A 539 -23.95 -30.21 36.83
CA ALA A 539 -23.08 -29.09 37.10
C ALA A 539 -22.20 -28.73 35.88
N PRO A 540 -21.64 -27.51 35.79
CA PRO A 540 -20.97 -27.03 34.59
C PRO A 540 -19.60 -27.70 34.44
N VAL A 541 -19.29 -28.22 33.26
CA VAL A 541 -17.96 -28.79 32.98
C VAL A 541 -17.20 -27.89 32.02
N ALA A 542 -16.12 -27.38 32.57
CA ALA A 542 -15.04 -26.58 32.04
C ALA A 542 -14.68 -26.79 30.56
N ALA A 543 -14.39 -25.66 29.91
CA ALA A 543 -13.49 -25.58 28.77
C ALA A 543 -12.12 -26.16 29.13
N VAL A 544 -11.60 -27.10 28.34
CA VAL A 544 -10.15 -27.31 28.20
C VAL A 544 -9.80 -27.63 26.75
N ASN A 545 -8.83 -26.85 26.28
CA ASN A 545 -8.11 -26.92 25.02
C ASN A 545 -7.48 -28.28 24.74
N GLY A 546 -7.35 -28.58 23.45
CA GLY A 546 -6.64 -29.74 22.93
C GLY A 546 -5.13 -29.72 23.20
N GLY A 547 -4.57 -30.93 23.22
CA GLY A 547 -3.14 -31.21 23.25
C GLY A 547 -2.92 -32.71 23.07
N GLY A 548 -2.40 -33.09 21.90
CA GLY A 548 -2.31 -34.46 21.42
C GLY A 548 -1.35 -35.39 22.18
N ALA A 549 -1.65 -36.67 22.06
CA ALA A 549 -0.81 -37.79 22.48
C ALA A 549 0.36 -38.02 21.52
N ASN A 550 1.53 -38.38 22.06
CA ASN A 550 2.22 -39.64 21.74
C ASN A 550 3.56 -39.75 22.50
N GLY A 551 3.86 -40.95 23.05
CA GLY A 551 5.24 -41.35 23.34
C GLY A 551 5.48 -42.17 24.61
N VAL A 552 5.09 -43.45 24.60
CA VAL A 552 5.81 -44.66 25.07
C VAL A 552 6.83 -44.54 26.23
N GLY A 553 6.59 -45.31 27.31
CA GLY A 553 7.59 -46.27 27.82
C GLY A 553 8.32 -45.96 29.14
N ALA A 554 8.05 -46.83 30.13
CA ALA A 554 8.98 -47.39 31.13
C ALA A 554 9.35 -46.60 32.41
N GLN A 555 8.83 -47.15 33.51
CA GLN A 555 9.54 -47.62 34.72
C GLN A 555 9.91 -46.63 35.85
N GLU A 556 9.31 -46.94 37.02
CA GLU A 556 9.71 -46.78 38.43
C GLU A 556 10.86 -45.80 38.78
N ASP A 557 10.60 -44.84 39.69
CA ASP A 557 10.99 -45.02 41.11
C ASP A 557 10.42 -43.93 42.05
N GLN A 558 10.26 -44.32 43.32
CA GLN A 558 9.74 -43.53 44.44
C GLN A 558 10.66 -42.36 44.85
N ARG A 559 10.07 -41.23 45.31
CA ARG A 559 10.31 -40.65 46.65
C ARG A 559 9.50 -39.37 46.95
N ASN A 560 8.81 -39.47 48.10
CA ASN A 560 8.31 -38.46 49.04
C ASN A 560 8.79 -37.00 48.92
N GLY A 561 7.82 -36.09 49.12
CA GLY A 561 7.81 -35.32 50.38
C GLY A 561 7.54 -33.81 50.29
N ILE A 562 6.38 -33.41 50.85
CA ILE A 562 6.14 -32.19 51.67
C ILE A 562 6.16 -30.85 50.88
N GLY A 563 5.12 -30.02 50.80
CA GLY A 563 4.01 -29.74 51.72
C GLY A 563 4.16 -28.32 52.28
N ALA A 564 3.37 -27.34 51.80
CA ALA A 564 3.01 -26.13 52.55
C ALA A 564 1.91 -25.33 51.82
N SER A 565 0.76 -25.27 52.48
CA SER A 565 -0.47 -24.55 52.14
C SER A 565 -0.33 -23.04 52.34
N ALA A 566 -1.10 -22.25 51.58
CA ALA A 566 -1.66 -20.98 52.05
C ALA A 566 -2.99 -20.70 51.31
N GLN A 567 -4.02 -20.43 52.11
CA GLN A 567 -5.43 -20.27 51.77
C GLN A 567 -5.80 -18.82 51.43
N GLY A 568 -6.95 -18.66 50.76
CA GLY A 568 -7.85 -17.50 50.83
C GLY A 568 -7.54 -16.39 49.80
N GLU A 569 -8.49 -15.75 49.14
CA GLU A 569 -9.93 -15.60 49.35
C GLU A 569 -10.62 -15.33 47.99
N GLU A 570 -11.81 -15.90 47.81
CA GLU A 570 -12.71 -15.69 46.68
C GLU A 570 -13.62 -14.48 46.97
N GLU A 571 -13.72 -13.53 46.05
CA GLU A 571 -14.84 -12.59 45.97
C GLU A 571 -15.38 -12.59 44.54
N ASP A 572 -16.60 -13.13 44.41
CA ASP A 572 -17.40 -13.20 43.20
C ASP A 572 -18.47 -12.09 43.24
N GLY A 573 -18.70 -11.39 42.14
CA GLY A 573 -19.51 -10.17 42.16
C GLY A 573 -19.98 -9.64 40.81
N VAL A 574 -20.90 -10.39 40.19
CA VAL A 574 -22.06 -9.96 39.37
C VAL A 574 -21.80 -9.21 38.05
N PHE A 575 -22.08 -9.91 36.94
CA PHE A 575 -22.48 -9.34 35.66
C PHE A 575 -23.97 -9.61 35.41
N LEU A 576 -24.63 -8.54 34.90
CA LEU A 576 -25.99 -8.39 34.36
C LEU A 576 -27.11 -8.19 35.38
#